data_AF-A0A943FHG3-F1
#
_entry.id   AF-A0A943FHG3-F1
#
_cell.length_a   1.000
_cell.length_b   1.000
_cell.length_c   1.000
_cell.angle_alpha   90.00
_cell.angle_beta   90.00
_cell.angle_gamma   90.00
#
_symmetry.space_group_name_H-M   'P 1'
#
loop_
_entity.id
_entity.type
_entity.pdbx_description
1 polymer ?
#
loop_
_entity_poly.entity_id
_entity_poly.type
_entity_poly.pdbx_seq_one_letter_code
_entity_poly.pdbx_strand_id
1 'polypeptide(L)'
;MSCITLLCADHPLPPNGPKHDSEDCFSIQPLAYYRSAVEDLGLSMKPCRYEVKLHATEPDAALLRNYLSRHCSAGEQVELWYLWVGEVHVRAFRLTGSLSNLAADTLAQLEEREQTCVTLTV
;
A
#
# COMPACT_ATOMS: atom_id res chain seq x y z
N MET A 1 -10.04 -5.38 -15.80
CA MET A 1 -9.07 -5.65 -14.73
C MET A 1 -8.69 -4.33 -14.12
N SER A 2 -8.76 -4.21 -12.81
CA SER A 2 -8.43 -2.98 -12.09
C SER A 2 -7.19 -3.22 -11.25
N CYS A 3 -6.23 -2.30 -11.28
CA CYS A 3 -5.12 -2.31 -10.33
C CYS A 3 -5.48 -1.49 -9.09
N ILE A 4 -5.01 -1.94 -7.94
CA ILE A 4 -5.19 -1.24 -6.67
C ILE A 4 -3.89 -1.28 -5.88
N THR A 5 -3.67 -0.25 -5.06
CA THR A 5 -2.59 -0.23 -4.09
C THR A 5 -3.17 -0.34 -2.69
N LEU A 6 -2.70 -1.30 -1.89
CA LEU A 6 -3.12 -1.50 -0.52
C LEU A 6 -1.97 -1.28 0.45
N LEU A 7 -2.28 -0.60 1.56
CA LEU A 7 -1.43 -0.59 2.74
C LEU A 7 -2.04 -1.53 3.79
N CYS A 8 -1.26 -2.52 4.21
CA CYS A 8 -1.66 -3.50 5.20
C CYS A 8 -0.79 -3.38 6.47
N ALA A 9 -1.42 -3.35 7.64
CA ALA A 9 -0.77 -3.19 8.94
C ALA A 9 -1.34 -4.15 9.99
N ASP A 10 -0.57 -4.38 11.07
CA ASP A 10 -1.00 -5.27 12.16
C ASP A 10 -2.06 -4.62 13.06
N HIS A 11 -2.08 -3.28 13.08
CA HIS A 11 -3.02 -2.50 13.88
C HIS A 11 -3.74 -1.45 13.00
N PRO A 12 -4.85 -0.88 13.50
CA PRO A 12 -5.58 0.12 12.75
C PRO A 12 -4.75 1.40 12.59
N LEU A 13 -4.72 1.93 11.37
CA LEU A 13 -4.15 3.23 11.01
C LEU A 13 -5.28 4.25 10.78
N PRO A 14 -5.08 5.53 11.18
CA PRO A 14 -6.11 6.55 11.04
C PRO A 14 -6.28 6.95 9.57
N PRO A 15 -7.50 6.91 9.00
CA PRO A 15 -7.69 7.26 7.60
C PRO A 15 -7.28 8.71 7.34
N ASN A 16 -6.60 8.93 6.22
CA ASN A 16 -6.22 10.24 5.71
C ASN A 16 -6.90 10.40 4.35
N GLY A 17 -8.24 10.47 4.37
CA GLY A 17 -9.07 10.58 3.18
C GLY A 17 -8.79 11.87 2.40
N PRO A 18 -9.25 11.98 1.15
CA PRO A 18 -8.99 13.13 0.30
C PRO A 18 -9.53 14.39 0.99
N LYS A 19 -8.67 15.41 1.13
CA LYS A 19 -9.14 16.78 1.38
C LYS A 19 -9.86 17.22 0.11
N HIS A 20 -11.02 17.85 0.28
CA HIS A 20 -12.13 17.97 -0.69
C HIS A 20 -11.82 18.48 -2.12
N ASP A 21 -10.57 18.82 -2.46
CA ASP A 21 -10.19 19.57 -3.68
C ASP A 21 -9.10 18.94 -4.56
N SER A 22 -8.65 17.69 -4.31
CA SER A 22 -7.64 17.05 -5.18
C SER A 22 -7.81 15.54 -5.23
N GLU A 23 -8.43 15.02 -6.30
CA GLU A 23 -8.60 13.58 -6.53
C GLU A 23 -7.27 12.84 -6.78
N ASP A 24 -6.22 13.58 -7.16
CA ASP A 24 -4.86 13.10 -7.46
C ASP A 24 -3.89 13.20 -6.28
N CYS A 25 -4.38 13.43 -5.06
CA CYS A 25 -3.53 13.51 -3.87
C CYS A 25 -3.46 12.19 -3.10
N PHE A 26 -2.31 11.96 -2.45
CA PHE A 26 -2.10 10.89 -1.49
C PHE A 26 -3.29 10.77 -0.53
N SER A 27 -3.90 9.60 -0.49
CA SER A 27 -5.02 9.31 0.41
C SER A 27 -4.99 7.88 0.92
N ILE A 28 -5.46 7.69 2.16
CA ILE A 28 -5.54 6.38 2.82
C ILE A 28 -6.97 6.20 3.34
N GLN A 29 -7.65 5.16 2.87
CA GLN A 29 -9.03 4.85 3.25
C GLN A 29 -9.20 3.36 3.54
N PRO A 30 -10.12 2.94 4.43
CA PRO A 30 -10.39 1.52 4.65
C PRO A 30 -10.82 0.83 3.36
N LEU A 31 -10.28 -0.37 3.12
CA LEU A 31 -10.64 -1.16 1.94
C LEU A 31 -12.12 -1.56 1.97
N ALA A 32 -12.91 -1.03 1.04
CA ALA A 32 -14.35 -1.29 0.96
C ALA A 32 -14.75 -1.99 -0.35
N TYR A 33 -14.57 -1.31 -1.49
CA TYR A 33 -15.09 -1.77 -2.78
C TYR A 33 -14.43 -3.08 -3.26
N TYR A 34 -13.09 -3.16 -3.22
CA TYR A 34 -12.35 -4.34 -3.69
C TYR A 34 -12.15 -5.41 -2.62
N ARG A 35 -12.80 -5.31 -1.47
CA ARG A 35 -12.54 -6.20 -0.32
C ARG A 35 -12.67 -7.69 -0.69
N SER A 36 -13.82 -8.09 -1.24
CA SER A 36 -14.06 -9.50 -1.60
C SER A 36 -13.06 -9.98 -2.65
N ALA A 37 -12.79 -9.17 -3.66
CA ALA A 37 -11.89 -9.56 -4.73
C ALA A 37 -10.42 -9.67 -4.28
N VAL A 38 -10.00 -8.91 -3.28
CA VAL A 38 -8.68 -9.06 -2.61
C VAL A 38 -8.64 -10.32 -1.76
N GLU A 39 -9.73 -10.65 -1.06
CA GLU A 39 -9.85 -11.88 -0.27
C GLU A 39 -9.77 -13.12 -1.19
N ASP A 40 -10.37 -13.08 -2.37
CA ASP A 40 -10.35 -14.15 -3.37
C ASP A 40 -8.94 -14.44 -3.95
N LEU A 41 -7.99 -13.50 -3.85
CA LEU A 41 -6.60 -13.72 -4.28
C LEU A 41 -5.88 -14.77 -3.43
N GLY A 42 -6.36 -15.07 -2.22
CA GLY A 42 -5.73 -16.04 -1.31
C GLY A 42 -4.34 -15.64 -0.80
N LEU A 43 -4.00 -14.35 -0.89
CA LEU A 43 -2.72 -13.81 -0.44
C LEU A 43 -2.74 -13.60 1.08
N SER A 44 -1.68 -14.07 1.77
CA SER A 44 -1.48 -13.80 3.19
C SER A 44 -1.04 -12.34 3.38
N MET A 45 -2.00 -11.49 3.74
CA MET A 45 -1.85 -10.06 4.02
C MET A 45 -2.16 -9.78 5.48
N LYS A 46 -1.55 -8.71 6.03
CA LYS A 46 -1.90 -8.20 7.36
C LYS A 46 -3.40 -7.83 7.48
N PRO A 47 -3.96 -7.88 8.71
CA PRO A 47 -5.41 -7.80 8.92
C PRO A 47 -6.02 -6.43 8.65
N CYS A 48 -5.32 -5.33 8.99
CA CYS A 48 -5.83 -3.98 8.76
C CYS A 48 -5.45 -3.53 7.36
N ARG A 49 -6.42 -3.45 6.43
CA ARG A 49 -6.20 -3.19 5.01
C ARG A 49 -6.81 -1.86 4.58
N TYR A 50 -6.01 -1.05 3.93
CA TYR A 50 -6.38 0.28 3.47
C TYR A 50 -6.09 0.41 1.99
N GLU A 51 -7.04 0.96 1.24
CA GLU A 51 -6.78 1.43 -0.12
C GLU A 51 -5.98 2.74 -0.04
N VAL A 52 -4.89 2.79 -0.80
CA VAL A 52 -4.02 3.96 -0.84
C VAL A 52 -3.90 4.45 -2.28
N LYS A 53 -4.17 5.74 -2.48
CA LYS A 53 -3.82 6.41 -3.73
C LYS A 53 -2.43 7.01 -3.59
N LEU A 54 -1.53 6.63 -4.48
CA LEU A 54 -0.18 7.15 -4.56
C LEU A 54 0.30 7.04 -6.01
N HIS A 55 1.19 7.94 -6.38
CA HIS A 55 1.93 7.92 -7.63
C HIS A 55 3.40 7.63 -7.36
N ALA A 56 4.11 7.06 -8.35
CA ALA A 56 5.55 6.84 -8.30
C ALA A 56 6.36 8.16 -8.36
N THR A 57 6.15 9.02 -7.38
CA THR A 57 6.76 10.35 -7.26
C THR A 57 7.34 10.54 -5.85
N GLU A 58 8.38 11.35 -5.76
CA GLU A 58 9.04 11.61 -4.47
C GLU A 58 8.13 12.33 -3.45
N PRO A 59 7.24 13.27 -3.84
CA PRO A 59 6.27 13.85 -2.92
C PRO A 59 5.38 12.80 -2.26
N ASP A 60 4.84 11.85 -3.02
CA ASP A 60 3.97 10.80 -2.48
C ASP A 60 4.75 9.81 -1.61
N ALA A 61 5.96 9.44 -2.01
CA ALA A 61 6.85 8.64 -1.17
C ALA A 61 7.16 9.35 0.16
N ALA A 62 7.40 10.67 0.13
CA ALA A 62 7.61 11.47 1.33
C ALA A 62 6.34 11.57 2.21
N LEU A 63 5.17 11.74 1.60
CA LEU A 63 3.88 11.76 2.33
C LEU A 63 3.60 10.42 3.01
N LEU A 64 3.81 9.31 2.30
CA LEU A 64 3.64 7.97 2.84
C LEU A 64 4.63 7.68 3.97
N ARG A 65 5.93 8.03 3.80
CA ARG A 65 6.92 7.94 4.88
C ARG A 65 6.50 8.72 6.11
N ASN A 66 6.15 10.00 5.93
CA ASN A 66 5.74 10.87 7.03
C ASN A 66 4.49 10.37 7.74
N TYR A 67 3.54 9.80 7.00
CA TYR A 67 2.34 9.21 7.57
C TYR A 67 2.68 7.98 8.42
N LEU A 68 3.43 7.03 7.87
CA LEU A 68 3.83 5.82 8.56
C LEU A 68 4.69 6.10 9.79
N SER A 69 5.68 6.99 9.70
CA SER A 69 6.51 7.37 10.85
C SER A 69 5.74 8.07 11.98
N ARG A 70 4.55 8.63 11.71
CA ARG A 70 3.70 9.26 12.74
C ARG A 70 2.73 8.29 13.39
N HIS A 71 2.33 7.24 12.68
CA HIS A 71 1.24 6.36 13.08
C HIS A 71 1.70 4.94 13.41
N CYS A 72 2.92 4.58 13.05
CA CYS A 72 3.57 3.31 13.38
C CYS A 72 4.73 3.54 14.34
N SER A 73 5.02 2.53 15.16
CA SER A 73 6.16 2.48 16.06
C SER A 73 7.42 1.99 15.34
N ALA A 74 8.59 2.42 15.81
CA ALA A 74 9.86 1.94 15.27
C ALA A 74 9.99 0.41 15.40
N GLY A 75 10.39 -0.25 14.32
CA GLY A 75 10.49 -1.70 14.21
C GLY A 75 9.19 -2.40 13.79
N GLU A 76 8.08 -1.67 13.67
CA GLU A 76 6.85 -2.23 13.09
C GLU A 76 7.02 -2.50 11.61
N GLN A 77 6.30 -3.51 11.12
CA GLN A 77 6.27 -3.85 9.70
C GLN A 77 4.93 -3.48 9.11
N VAL A 78 4.96 -2.77 8.00
CA VAL A 78 3.79 -2.52 7.15
C VAL A 78 4.04 -3.11 5.77
N GLU A 79 2.98 -3.52 5.09
CA GLU A 79 3.08 -4.09 3.75
C GLU A 79 2.38 -3.17 2.77
N LEU A 80 3.10 -2.76 1.72
CA LEU A 80 2.55 -2.04 0.59
C LEU A 80 2.38 -3.01 -0.57
N TRP A 81 1.14 -3.20 -0.99
CA TRP A 81 0.75 -4.16 -2.02
C TRP A 81 0.30 -3.42 -3.26
N TYR A 82 0.78 -3.85 -4.44
CA TYR A 82 0.26 -3.46 -5.73
C TYR A 82 -0.36 -4.70 -6.38
N LEU A 83 -1.67 -4.66 -6.61
CA LEU A 83 -2.47 -5.83 -6.97
C LEU A 83 -3.31 -5.58 -8.19
N TRP A 84 -3.30 -6.53 -9.12
CA TRP A 84 -4.30 -6.61 -10.18
C TRP A 84 -5.47 -7.49 -9.73
N VAL A 85 -6.65 -6.89 -9.64
CA VAL A 85 -7.87 -7.54 -9.16
C VAL A 85 -8.62 -8.17 -10.33
N GLY A 86 -9.01 -9.44 -10.16
CA GLY A 86 -9.69 -10.25 -11.18
C GLY A 86 -8.85 -11.41 -11.73
N GLU A 87 -7.57 -11.49 -11.35
CA GLU A 87 -6.69 -12.63 -11.61
C GLU A 87 -6.75 -13.62 -10.43
N VAL A 88 -6.98 -14.91 -10.67
CA VAL A 88 -7.15 -15.91 -9.60
C VAL A 88 -5.90 -16.80 -9.54
N HIS A 89 -5.33 -17.02 -8.34
CA HIS A 89 -4.15 -17.85 -8.04
C HIS A 89 -2.78 -17.30 -8.48
N VAL A 90 -2.48 -16.07 -8.09
CA VAL A 90 -1.20 -15.43 -8.45
C VAL A 90 -0.26 -15.38 -7.24
N ARG A 91 1.03 -15.71 -7.43
CA ARG A 91 2.04 -15.46 -6.40
C ARG A 91 2.49 -14.01 -6.49
N ALA A 92 2.43 -13.29 -5.38
CA ALA A 92 3.00 -11.96 -5.30
C ALA A 92 4.53 -12.01 -5.17
N PHE A 93 5.21 -11.16 -5.91
CA PHE A 93 6.63 -10.88 -5.73
C PHE A 93 6.81 -10.10 -4.43
N ARG A 94 7.70 -10.57 -3.54
CA ARG A 94 7.90 -9.96 -2.22
C ARG A 94 9.27 -9.31 -2.13
N LEU A 95 9.28 -8.04 -1.75
CA LEU A 95 10.44 -7.23 -1.45
C LEU A 95 10.39 -6.81 0.01
N THR A 96 11.55 -6.55 0.60
CA THR A 96 11.65 -6.04 1.97
C THR A 96 12.60 -4.86 1.99
N GLY A 97 12.25 -3.80 2.73
CA GLY A 97 13.05 -2.58 2.83
C GLY A 97 12.79 -1.81 4.12
N SER A 98 13.59 -0.77 4.34
CA SER A 98 13.36 0.21 5.41
C SER A 98 12.43 1.31 4.91
N LEU A 99 11.56 1.82 5.78
CA LEU A 99 10.72 2.99 5.50
C LEU A 99 11.57 4.21 5.10
N SER A 100 12.75 4.37 5.70
CA SER A 100 13.69 5.45 5.35
C SER A 100 14.12 5.43 3.88
N ASN A 101 14.16 4.24 3.28
CA ASN A 101 14.62 4.02 1.91
C ASN A 101 13.46 4.08 0.89
N LEU A 102 12.22 4.27 1.34
CA LEU A 102 11.08 4.43 0.45
C LEU A 102 11.22 5.72 -0.35
N ALA A 103 11.37 5.58 -1.66
CA ALA A 103 11.52 6.68 -2.62
C ALA A 103 10.64 6.45 -3.85
N ALA A 104 10.58 7.44 -4.75
CA ALA A 104 9.86 7.33 -6.01
C ALA A 104 10.18 6.03 -6.78
N ASP A 105 11.45 5.64 -6.84
CA ASP A 105 11.90 4.42 -7.54
C ASP A 105 11.34 3.14 -6.92
N THR A 106 11.13 3.10 -5.60
CA THR A 106 10.51 1.96 -4.91
C THR A 106 9.03 1.84 -5.28
N LEU A 107 8.35 2.99 -5.41
CA LEU A 107 6.97 3.06 -5.87
C LEU A 107 6.84 2.65 -7.34
N ALA A 108 7.77 3.08 -8.20
CA ALA A 108 7.82 2.63 -9.59
C ALA A 108 8.00 1.10 -9.69
N GLN A 109 8.90 0.52 -8.88
CA GLN A 109 9.14 -0.93 -8.83
C GLN A 109 7.92 -1.74 -8.36
N LEU A 110 7.03 -1.15 -7.54
CA LEU A 110 5.78 -1.80 -7.14
C LEU A 110 4.87 -2.07 -8.35
N GLU A 111 4.83 -1.12 -9.29
CA GLU A 111 3.97 -1.14 -10.47
C GLU A 111 4.53 -1.98 -11.63
N GLU A 112 5.82 -2.34 -11.59
CA GLU A 112 6.49 -3.11 -12.66
C GLU A 112 5.97 -4.55 -12.84
N ARG A 113 5.27 -5.10 -11.85
CA ARG A 113 4.76 -6.49 -11.86
C ARG A 113 3.27 -6.55 -11.57
N GLU A 114 2.65 -7.67 -11.93
CA GLU A 114 1.21 -7.91 -11.75
C GLU A 114 0.78 -8.06 -10.28
N GLN A 115 1.66 -8.54 -9.42
CA GLN A 115 1.37 -8.67 -7.99
C GLN A 115 2.67 -8.44 -7.22
N THR A 116 2.77 -7.32 -6.51
CA THR A 116 3.97 -6.97 -5.74
C THR A 116 3.60 -6.64 -4.30
N CYS A 117 4.43 -7.07 -3.36
CA CYS A 117 4.39 -6.70 -1.96
C CYS A 117 5.75 -6.15 -1.56
N VAL A 118 5.78 -4.94 -1.01
CA VAL A 118 6.96 -4.38 -0.35
C VAL A 118 6.67 -4.33 1.14
N THR A 119 7.38 -5.13 1.93
CA THR A 119 7.35 -5.05 3.39
C THR A 119 8.33 -3.97 3.84
N LEU A 120 7.80 -2.92 4.47
CA LEU A 120 8.57 -1.80 5.00
C LEU A 120 8.67 -1.93 6.51
N THR A 121 9.91 -1.88 7.03
CA THR A 121 10.15 -1.74 8.47
C THR A 121 10.25 -0.24 8.81
N VAL A 122 9.41 0.21 9.75
CA VAL A 122 9.31 1.60 10.21
C VAL A 122 10.48 2.00 11.12
#